data_AF-A0A517Z879-F1
#
_entry.id   AF-A0A517Z879-F1
#
_cell.length_a   1.000
_cell.length_b   1.000
_cell.length_c   1.000
_cell.angle_alpha   90.00
_cell.angle_beta   90.00
_cell.angle_gamma   90.00
#
_symmetry.space_group_name_H-M   'P 1'
#
loop_
_entity.id
_entity.type
_entity.pdbx_description
1 polymer ?
#
loop_
_entity_poly.entity_id
_entity_poly.type
_entity_poly.pdbx_seq_one_letter_code
_entity_poly.pdbx_strand_id
1 'polypeptide(L)'
;MSESSARLDLVDVICEDGPVISVNKPSGLITQGAPRGVDSLVDLVKAYLKRKYDKPGNVYLGVPHRLDRPVSGVVVFSRNSKCAARLAEQFAKRQVKKVYWACLERLPQPAEGKLEDWIYRIPDHSKVEIASPNREGAKPAYLTYRTLATSRGKALVEIELGTGRMHQIRIQFGSRGCPVLGDLEYGGRQEFTGAPTIDDRFRPIALHARSLTIQHPIRYEPLEIVAPPPAGWDRLGFGM
;
A
#
# COMPACT_ATOMS: atom_id res chain seq x y z
N MET A 1 13.68 -13.29 24.94
CA MET A 1 12.46 -12.66 24.38
C MET A 1 11.77 -13.71 23.52
N SER A 2 10.46 -13.94 23.69
CA SER A 2 9.76 -14.94 22.86
C SER A 2 9.66 -14.45 21.41
N GLU A 3 9.60 -15.37 20.44
CA GLU A 3 9.46 -15.06 19.01
C GLU A 3 8.23 -14.17 18.72
N SER A 4 7.19 -14.29 19.55
CA SER A 4 5.98 -13.45 19.52
C SER A 4 6.23 -11.99 19.96
N SER A 5 7.17 -11.75 20.89
CA SER A 5 7.55 -10.39 21.31
C SER A 5 8.33 -9.64 20.23
N ALA A 6 9.23 -10.33 19.53
CA ALA A 6 10.05 -9.73 18.47
C ALA A 6 9.20 -9.33 17.23
N ARG A 7 8.10 -10.03 16.96
CA ARG A 7 7.19 -9.70 15.86
C ARG A 7 6.28 -8.50 16.14
N LEU A 8 6.06 -8.14 17.41
CA LEU A 8 5.29 -6.95 17.78
C LEU A 8 6.05 -5.66 17.50
N ASP A 9 7.39 -5.70 17.57
CA ASP A 9 8.26 -4.55 17.26
C ASP A 9 8.23 -4.19 15.76
N LEU A 10 7.63 -5.04 14.92
CA LEU A 10 7.40 -4.79 13.49
C LEU A 10 6.20 -3.88 13.21
N VAL A 11 5.38 -3.59 14.22
CA VAL A 11 4.23 -2.69 14.08
C VAL A 11 4.68 -1.25 14.29
N ASP A 12 5.10 -0.59 13.21
CA ASP A 12 5.41 0.83 13.19
C ASP A 12 4.11 1.64 13.21
N VAL A 13 3.64 2.04 14.40
CA VAL A 13 2.45 2.86 14.58
C VAL A 13 2.80 4.33 14.34
N ILE A 14 2.22 4.91 13.28
CA ILE A 14 2.48 6.29 12.85
C ILE A 14 1.36 7.27 13.22
N CYS A 15 0.19 6.78 13.61
CA CYS A 15 -0.91 7.61 14.09
C CYS A 15 -1.86 6.82 14.99
N GLU A 16 -2.20 7.38 16.15
CA GLU A 16 -3.30 6.97 17.02
C GLU A 16 -4.13 8.19 17.41
N ASP A 17 -5.24 8.42 16.72
CA ASP A 17 -6.19 9.52 16.99
C ASP A 17 -7.58 8.92 17.23
N GLY A 18 -8.01 8.87 18.49
CA GLY A 18 -9.31 8.35 18.88
C GLY A 18 -9.59 6.96 18.28
N PRO A 19 -10.62 6.77 17.44
CA PRO A 19 -10.89 5.46 16.84
C PRO A 19 -9.89 5.05 15.75
N VAL A 20 -9.11 5.98 15.21
CA VAL A 20 -8.18 5.74 14.11
C VAL A 20 -6.85 5.23 14.67
N ILE A 21 -6.32 4.17 14.05
CA ILE A 21 -4.93 3.76 14.21
C ILE A 21 -4.34 3.49 12.84
N SER A 22 -3.15 4.00 12.57
CA SER A 22 -2.46 3.79 11.30
C SER A 22 -1.04 3.33 11.52
N VAL A 23 -0.58 2.48 10.61
CA VAL A 23 0.74 1.86 10.68
C VAL A 23 1.48 2.01 9.37
N ASN A 24 2.80 2.12 9.43
CA ASN A 24 3.67 2.00 8.27
C ASN A 24 3.90 0.51 8.02
N LYS A 25 3.12 -0.06 7.12
CA LYS A 25 3.22 -1.48 6.76
C LYS A 25 4.57 -1.72 6.06
N PRO A 26 5.39 -2.67 6.52
CA PRO A 26 6.58 -3.10 5.79
C PRO A 26 6.20 -3.94 4.55
N SER A 27 7.13 -4.01 3.60
CA SER A 27 6.97 -4.89 2.46
C SER A 27 6.99 -6.37 2.86
N GLY A 28 6.36 -7.22 2.05
CA GLY A 28 6.33 -8.68 2.26
C GLY A 28 5.25 -9.18 3.21
N LEU A 29 4.63 -8.29 3.99
CA LEU A 29 3.55 -8.64 4.92
C LEU A 29 2.17 -8.62 4.24
N ILE A 30 1.33 -9.62 4.48
CA ILE A 30 -0.06 -9.61 4.00
C ILE A 30 -0.89 -8.68 4.90
N THR A 31 -1.72 -7.81 4.31
CA THR A 31 -2.56 -6.91 5.11
C THR A 31 -3.59 -7.67 5.94
N GLN A 32 -4.37 -8.56 5.32
CA GLN A 32 -5.42 -9.36 5.95
C GLN A 32 -5.62 -10.67 5.17
N GLY A 33 -6.09 -11.71 5.86
CA GLY A 33 -6.47 -12.99 5.22
C GLY A 33 -5.25 -13.83 4.85
N ALA A 34 -4.21 -13.78 5.67
CA ALA A 34 -3.04 -14.64 5.49
C ALA A 34 -3.41 -16.13 5.68
N PRO A 35 -2.70 -17.06 5.02
CA PRO A 35 -2.88 -18.49 5.26
C PRO A 35 -2.65 -18.86 6.72
N ARG A 36 -3.23 -19.99 7.15
CA ARG A 36 -3.07 -20.48 8.53
C ARG A 36 -1.58 -20.62 8.88
N GLY A 37 -1.20 -20.09 10.05
CA GLY A 37 0.18 -20.12 10.54
C GLY A 37 1.06 -18.97 10.01
N VAL A 38 0.52 -18.04 9.23
CA VAL A 38 1.20 -16.82 8.80
C VAL A 38 0.48 -15.61 9.39
N ASP A 39 1.22 -14.75 10.10
CA ASP A 39 0.66 -13.52 10.65
C ASP A 39 0.36 -12.51 9.53
N SER A 40 -0.82 -11.89 9.59
CA SER A 40 -1.13 -10.70 8.80
C SER A 40 -0.89 -9.42 9.59
N LEU A 41 -0.83 -8.27 8.91
CA LEU A 41 -0.77 -6.97 9.57
C LEU A 41 -1.92 -6.78 10.57
N VAL A 42 -3.13 -7.25 10.23
CA VAL A 42 -4.28 -7.21 11.14
C VAL A 42 -4.03 -8.00 12.42
N ASP A 43 -3.38 -9.16 12.34
CA ASP A 43 -3.08 -9.99 13.52
C ASP A 43 -2.04 -9.30 14.40
N LEU A 44 -1.00 -8.73 13.79
CA LEU A 44 0.04 -7.99 14.51
C LEU A 44 -0.52 -6.74 15.20
N VAL A 45 -1.36 -5.95 14.53
CA VAL A 45 -1.98 -4.75 15.11
C VAL A 45 -2.96 -5.12 16.23
N LYS A 46 -3.72 -6.20 16.10
CA LYS A 46 -4.57 -6.71 17.19
C LYS A 46 -3.75 -7.12 18.41
N ALA A 47 -2.64 -7.84 18.19
CA ALA A 47 -1.73 -8.24 19.26
C ALA A 47 -1.09 -7.02 19.94
N TYR A 48 -0.65 -6.02 19.16
CA TYR A 48 -0.17 -4.73 19.66
C TYR A 48 -1.21 -4.05 20.56
N LEU A 49 -2.44 -3.89 20.07
CA LEU A 49 -3.53 -3.27 20.83
C LEU A 49 -3.90 -4.06 22.08
N LYS A 50 -3.84 -5.40 22.03
CA LYS A 50 -4.10 -6.25 23.19
C LYS A 50 -3.08 -6.01 24.28
N ARG A 51 -1.78 -5.99 23.92
CA ARG A 51 -0.67 -5.74 24.85
C ARG A 51 -0.70 -4.32 25.39
N LYS A 52 -0.83 -3.32 24.52
CA LYS A 52 -0.76 -1.89 24.90
C LYS A 52 -1.88 -1.48 25.85
N TYR A 53 -3.08 -2.03 25.68
CA TYR A 53 -4.27 -1.65 26.45
C TYR A 53 -4.76 -2.74 27.40
N ASP A 54 -3.92 -3.74 27.68
CA ASP A 54 -4.20 -4.89 28.57
C ASP A 54 -5.61 -5.48 28.40
N LYS A 55 -6.00 -5.75 27.15
CA LYS A 55 -7.37 -6.18 26.85
C LYS A 55 -7.57 -7.67 27.16
N PRO A 56 -8.57 -8.05 27.99
CA PRO A 56 -8.77 -9.44 28.40
C PRO A 56 -9.28 -10.34 27.26
N GLY A 57 -10.00 -9.77 26.28
CA GLY A 57 -10.65 -10.50 25.20
C GLY A 57 -10.02 -10.32 23.81
N ASN A 58 -10.77 -10.73 22.79
CA ASN A 58 -10.40 -10.51 21.40
C ASN A 58 -10.47 -9.02 21.05
N VAL A 59 -9.46 -8.53 20.34
CA VAL A 59 -9.42 -7.14 19.88
C VAL A 59 -10.16 -7.01 18.55
N TYR A 60 -11.19 -6.16 18.53
CA TYR A 60 -11.80 -5.71 17.29
C TYR A 60 -10.84 -4.76 16.56
N LEU A 61 -10.69 -4.96 15.25
CA LEU A 61 -9.97 -4.05 14.36
C LEU A 61 -10.69 -4.04 12.99
N GLY A 62 -11.22 -2.88 12.62
CA GLY A 62 -11.87 -2.66 11.33
C GLY A 62 -10.85 -2.33 10.24
N VAL A 63 -11.03 -2.92 9.07
CA VAL A 63 -10.10 -2.85 7.93
C VAL A 63 -10.79 -2.15 6.75
N PRO A 64 -10.69 -0.82 6.63
CA PRO A 64 -11.37 -0.06 5.59
C PRO A 64 -10.71 -0.21 4.21
N HIS A 65 -9.42 -0.55 4.16
CA HIS A 65 -8.66 -0.75 2.92
C HIS A 65 -7.50 -1.71 3.12
N ARG A 66 -6.79 -2.04 2.03
CA ARG A 66 -5.62 -2.94 2.05
C ARG A 66 -4.55 -2.46 1.08
N LEU A 67 -3.31 -2.79 1.42
CA LEU A 67 -2.19 -2.75 0.48
C LEU A 67 -1.84 -4.17 0.01
N ASP A 68 -1.27 -4.26 -1.19
CA ASP A 68 -0.74 -5.50 -1.71
C ASP A 68 0.45 -5.97 -0.85
N ARG A 69 0.69 -7.28 -0.85
CA ARG A 69 1.74 -7.89 -0.03
C ARG A 69 3.11 -7.22 -0.18
N PRO A 70 3.64 -6.99 -1.40
CA PRO A 70 4.97 -6.40 -1.58
C PRO A 70 4.99 -4.86 -1.47
N VAL A 71 3.85 -4.22 -1.22
CA VAL A 71 3.75 -2.76 -1.13
C VAL A 71 3.93 -2.33 0.32
N SER A 72 4.75 -1.31 0.55
CA SER A 72 4.97 -0.71 1.87
C SER A 72 4.13 0.56 2.08
N GLY A 73 4.08 1.09 3.30
CA GLY A 73 3.51 2.40 3.59
C GLY A 73 2.22 2.38 4.41
N VAL A 74 1.51 3.51 4.42
CA VAL A 74 0.41 3.73 5.36
C VAL A 74 -0.77 2.76 5.15
N VAL A 75 -1.19 2.11 6.23
CA VAL A 75 -2.45 1.39 6.34
C VAL A 75 -3.23 1.94 7.52
N VAL A 76 -4.51 2.25 7.31
CA VAL A 76 -5.41 2.83 8.31
C VAL A 76 -6.38 1.76 8.77
N PHE A 77 -6.59 1.67 10.08
CA PHE A 77 -7.56 0.82 10.73
C PHE A 77 -8.46 1.63 11.67
N SER A 78 -9.56 1.01 12.10
CA SER A 78 -10.42 1.56 13.13
C SER A 78 -10.57 0.61 14.31
N ARG A 79 -10.49 1.14 15.53
CA ARG A 79 -10.62 0.39 16.79
C ARG A 79 -12.07 0.10 17.19
N ASN A 80 -13.06 0.60 16.43
CA ASN A 80 -14.48 0.27 16.61
C ASN A 80 -15.23 0.16 15.27
N SER A 81 -16.37 -0.53 15.28
CA SER A 81 -17.15 -0.87 14.08
C SER A 81 -17.81 0.32 13.41
N LYS A 82 -18.37 1.25 14.19
CA LYS A 82 -19.04 2.45 13.68
C LYS A 82 -18.08 3.33 12.86
N CYS A 83 -16.87 3.56 13.37
CA CYS A 83 -15.86 4.34 12.67
C CYS A 83 -15.25 3.55 11.51
N ALA A 84 -15.14 2.22 11.62
CA ALA A 84 -14.69 1.38 10.51
C ALA A 84 -15.62 1.50 9.30
N ALA A 85 -16.93 1.46 9.52
CA ALA A 85 -17.92 1.64 8.47
C ALA A 85 -17.82 3.02 7.79
N ARG A 86 -17.67 4.10 8.59
CA ARG A 86 -17.49 5.47 8.08
C ARG A 86 -16.22 5.61 7.23
N LEU A 87 -15.11 5.03 7.67
CA LEU A 87 -13.87 5.04 6.90
C LEU A 87 -14.02 4.24 5.61
N ALA A 88 -14.57 3.02 5.68
CA ALA A 88 -14.81 2.18 4.49
C ALA A 88 -15.69 2.90 3.45
N GLU A 89 -16.70 3.64 3.91
CA GLU A 89 -17.54 4.47 3.05
C GLU A 89 -16.74 5.56 2.33
N GLN A 90 -15.80 6.24 2.99
CA GLN A 90 -14.92 7.22 2.33
C GLN A 90 -14.07 6.58 1.23
N PHE A 91 -13.54 5.38 1.45
CA PHE A 91 -12.81 4.64 0.41
C PHE A 91 -13.72 4.25 -0.75
N ALA A 92 -14.93 3.76 -0.46
CA ALA A 92 -15.92 3.38 -1.46
C ALA A 92 -16.35 4.58 -2.32
N LYS A 93 -16.55 5.75 -1.68
CA LYS A 93 -16.90 7.02 -2.31
C LYS A 93 -15.71 7.77 -2.92
N ARG A 94 -14.48 7.21 -2.84
CA ARG A 94 -13.24 7.82 -3.35
C ARG A 94 -12.94 9.21 -2.78
N GLN A 95 -13.31 9.43 -1.52
CA GLN A 95 -13.09 10.69 -0.80
C GLN A 95 -11.69 10.76 -0.16
N VAL A 96 -11.03 9.61 -0.04
CA VAL A 96 -9.68 9.52 0.53
C VAL A 96 -8.65 9.92 -0.53
N LYS A 97 -7.83 10.93 -0.23
CA LYS A 97 -6.64 11.26 -1.04
C LYS A 97 -5.54 10.25 -0.73
N LYS A 98 -4.96 9.65 -1.76
CA LYS A 98 -3.92 8.61 -1.61
C LYS A 98 -2.74 8.96 -2.47
N VAL A 99 -1.59 9.19 -1.83
CA VAL A 99 -0.33 9.51 -2.50
C VAL A 99 0.63 8.35 -2.33
N TYR A 100 1.19 7.90 -3.44
CA TYR A 100 2.19 6.85 -3.50
C TYR A 100 3.48 7.41 -4.08
N TRP A 101 4.61 6.87 -3.62
CA TRP A 101 5.87 6.98 -4.33
C TRP A 101 6.21 5.65 -4.97
N ALA A 102 6.80 5.69 -6.15
CA ALA A 102 7.34 4.51 -6.82
C ALA A 102 8.69 4.81 -7.47
N CYS A 103 9.61 3.84 -7.42
CA CYS A 103 10.79 3.85 -8.29
C CYS A 103 10.49 2.99 -9.52
N LEU A 104 10.47 3.60 -10.70
CA LEU A 104 10.29 2.92 -11.97
C LEU A 104 11.65 2.55 -12.56
N GLU A 105 11.75 1.37 -13.19
CA GLU A 105 12.98 0.93 -13.84
C GLU A 105 13.35 1.73 -15.09
N ARG A 106 12.39 2.49 -15.63
CA ARG A 106 12.53 3.34 -16.81
C ARG A 106 11.80 4.66 -16.58
N LEU A 107 12.22 5.68 -17.32
CA LEU A 107 11.64 7.02 -17.29
C LEU A 107 10.27 7.00 -17.99
N PRO A 108 9.18 7.41 -17.31
CA PRO A 108 7.91 7.62 -17.99
C PRO A 108 8.02 8.80 -18.96
N GLN A 109 7.35 8.70 -20.10
CA GLN A 109 7.26 9.74 -21.10
C GLN A 109 5.78 9.95 -21.44
N PRO A 110 5.21 11.14 -21.18
CA PRO A 110 5.80 12.33 -20.54
C PRO A 110 6.23 12.12 -19.07
N ALA A 111 6.99 13.06 -18.50
CA ALA A 111 7.47 12.99 -17.11
C ALA A 111 6.34 13.16 -16.06
N GLU A 112 5.20 13.71 -16.46
CA GLU A 112 3.98 13.84 -15.68
C GLU A 112 2.77 13.57 -16.57
N GLY A 113 1.68 13.10 -15.97
CA GLY A 113 0.45 12.87 -16.72
C GLY A 113 -0.61 12.10 -15.97
N LYS A 114 -1.61 11.65 -16.72
CA LYS A 114 -2.74 10.85 -16.22
C LYS A 114 -2.74 9.50 -16.93
N LEU A 115 -2.88 8.43 -16.17
CA LEU A 115 -3.07 7.08 -16.72
C LEU A 115 -4.51 6.65 -16.47
N GLU A 116 -5.24 6.36 -17.55
CA GLU A 116 -6.61 5.86 -17.53
C GLU A 116 -6.68 4.54 -18.26
N ASP A 117 -7.14 3.51 -17.58
CA ASP A 117 -7.24 2.16 -18.13
C ASP A 117 -8.49 1.46 -17.58
N TRP A 118 -8.89 0.37 -18.23
CA TRP A 118 -9.82 -0.60 -17.66
C TRP A 118 -9.04 -1.81 -17.19
N ILE A 119 -9.23 -2.20 -15.94
CA ILE A 119 -8.50 -3.30 -15.32
C ILE A 119 -9.45 -4.47 -15.13
N TYR A 120 -9.09 -5.62 -15.68
CA TYR A 120 -9.78 -6.88 -15.49
C TYR A 120 -9.00 -7.75 -14.51
N ARG A 121 -9.69 -8.29 -13.50
CA ARG A 121 -9.11 -9.28 -12.60
C ARG A 121 -9.29 -10.66 -13.22
N ILE A 122 -8.18 -11.36 -13.43
CA ILE A 122 -8.21 -12.71 -13.99
C ILE A 122 -8.83 -13.66 -12.94
N PRO A 123 -9.90 -14.40 -13.26
CA PRO A 123 -10.50 -15.38 -12.37
C PRO A 123 -9.46 -16.40 -11.88
N ASP A 124 -9.57 -16.80 -10.62
CA ASP A 124 -8.70 -17.81 -9.98
C ASP A 124 -7.19 -17.51 -9.97
N HIS A 125 -6.80 -16.30 -10.38
CA HIS A 125 -5.43 -15.82 -10.36
C HIS A 125 -5.28 -14.59 -9.45
N SER A 126 -4.08 -14.41 -8.91
CA SER A 126 -3.70 -13.20 -8.19
C SER A 126 -3.26 -12.06 -9.12
N LYS A 127 -3.63 -12.12 -10.40
CA LYS A 127 -3.17 -11.21 -11.46
C LYS A 127 -4.30 -10.37 -12.04
N VAL A 128 -3.92 -9.26 -12.65
CA VAL A 128 -4.81 -8.40 -13.41
C VAL A 128 -4.20 -8.10 -14.78
N GLU A 129 -5.03 -7.63 -15.70
CA GLU A 129 -4.60 -7.18 -17.03
C GLU A 129 -5.34 -5.91 -17.44
N ILE A 130 -4.73 -5.17 -18.37
CA ILE A 130 -5.40 -4.06 -19.07
C ILE A 130 -6.40 -4.67 -20.04
N ALA A 131 -7.63 -4.16 -20.02
CA ALA A 131 -8.74 -4.66 -20.80
C ALA A 131 -9.41 -3.54 -21.60
N SER A 132 -10.23 -3.95 -22.58
CA SER A 132 -11.17 -3.06 -23.25
C SER A 132 -12.26 -2.58 -22.28
N PRO A 133 -12.78 -1.34 -22.42
CA PRO A 133 -13.94 -0.86 -21.65
C PRO A 133 -15.18 -1.75 -21.76
N ASN A 134 -15.33 -2.47 -22.86
CA ASN A 134 -16.49 -3.31 -23.12
C ASN A 134 -16.34 -4.73 -22.56
N ARG A 135 -15.19 -5.08 -21.95
CA ARG A 135 -14.99 -6.39 -21.36
C ARG A 135 -15.81 -6.52 -20.08
N GLU A 136 -16.67 -7.52 -20.03
CA GLU A 136 -17.44 -7.82 -18.83
C GLU A 136 -16.53 -8.02 -17.60
N GLY A 137 -16.88 -7.38 -16.49
CA GLY A 137 -16.11 -7.43 -15.25
C GLY A 137 -14.87 -6.53 -15.19
N ALA A 138 -14.46 -5.89 -16.30
CA ALA A 138 -13.42 -4.86 -16.27
C ALA A 138 -13.92 -3.61 -15.53
N LYS A 139 -13.01 -2.94 -14.81
CA LYS A 139 -13.36 -1.76 -14.01
C LYS A 139 -12.47 -0.58 -14.39
N PRO A 140 -13.02 0.65 -14.47
CA PRO A 140 -12.21 1.81 -14.76
C PRO A 140 -11.23 2.07 -13.61
N ALA A 141 -10.03 2.48 -14.01
CA ALA A 141 -8.91 2.79 -13.15
C ALA A 141 -8.22 4.06 -13.65
N TYR A 142 -7.98 5.01 -12.74
CA TYR A 142 -7.23 6.21 -13.07
C TYR A 142 -6.28 6.62 -11.94
N LEU A 143 -5.16 7.21 -12.34
CA LEU A 143 -4.17 7.86 -11.49
C LEU A 143 -3.54 9.04 -12.21
N THR A 144 -2.98 9.97 -11.47
CA THR A 144 -2.05 10.98 -11.99
C THR A 144 -0.66 10.72 -11.42
N TYR A 145 0.37 11.16 -12.14
CA TYR A 145 1.74 11.01 -11.69
C TYR A 145 2.59 12.20 -12.10
N ARG A 146 3.68 12.40 -11.36
CA ARG A 146 4.77 13.33 -11.70
C ARG A 146 6.11 12.72 -11.31
N THR A 147 7.10 12.86 -12.18
CA THR A 147 8.48 12.45 -11.87
C THR A 147 9.09 13.46 -10.91
N LEU A 148 9.51 13.00 -9.74
CA LEU A 148 10.17 13.80 -8.71
C LEU A 148 11.67 13.92 -8.96
N ALA A 149 12.31 12.81 -9.34
CA ALA A 149 13.74 12.73 -9.53
C ALA A 149 14.08 11.58 -10.48
N THR A 150 15.25 11.66 -11.10
CA THR A 150 15.79 10.61 -11.98
C THR A 150 17.21 10.27 -11.55
N SER A 151 17.57 8.98 -11.63
CA SER A 151 18.90 8.53 -11.24
C SER A 151 19.21 7.19 -11.89
N ARG A 152 20.37 7.07 -12.54
CA ARG A 152 20.86 5.80 -13.15
C ARG A 152 19.81 5.10 -14.03
N GLY A 153 19.10 5.88 -14.85
CA GLY A 153 18.04 5.38 -15.74
C GLY A 153 16.69 5.04 -15.08
N LYS A 154 16.58 5.21 -13.75
CA LYS A 154 15.35 5.03 -12.98
C LYS A 154 14.67 6.37 -12.70
N ALA A 155 13.37 6.33 -12.43
CA ALA A 155 12.57 7.50 -12.08
C ALA A 155 11.87 7.29 -10.74
N LEU A 156 12.03 8.23 -9.80
CA LEU A 156 11.18 8.36 -8.64
C LEU A 156 9.94 9.14 -9.06
N VAL A 157 8.77 8.55 -8.93
CA VAL A 157 7.50 9.17 -9.29
C VAL A 157 6.60 9.30 -8.06
N GLU A 158 5.93 10.44 -7.95
CA GLU A 158 4.77 10.59 -7.07
C GLU A 158 3.51 10.29 -7.87
N ILE A 159 2.58 9.58 -7.25
CA ILE A 159 1.34 9.11 -7.85
C ILE A 159 0.19 9.49 -6.94
N GLU A 160 -0.78 10.24 -7.46
CA GLU A 160 -2.08 10.41 -6.80
C GLU A 160 -3.07 9.39 -7.37
N LEU A 161 -3.53 8.50 -6.50
CA LEU A 161 -4.27 7.32 -6.91
C LEU A 161 -5.79 7.58 -6.84
N GLY A 162 -6.42 7.84 -7.98
CA GLY A 162 -7.86 8.16 -8.04
C GLY A 162 -8.80 6.98 -7.77
N THR A 163 -8.42 5.77 -8.18
CA THR A 163 -9.16 4.51 -7.92
C THR A 163 -8.32 3.50 -7.17
N GLY A 164 -8.92 2.50 -6.52
CA GLY A 164 -8.17 1.47 -5.77
C GLY A 164 -8.35 0.08 -6.37
N ARG A 165 -7.94 -0.15 -7.63
CA ARG A 165 -8.03 -1.49 -8.23
C ARG A 165 -6.82 -2.34 -7.82
N MET A 166 -7.02 -3.67 -7.82
CA MET A 166 -5.95 -4.62 -7.52
C MET A 166 -4.76 -4.38 -8.45
N HIS A 167 -3.57 -4.25 -7.88
CA HIS A 167 -2.31 -4.04 -8.60
C HIS A 167 -2.32 -2.84 -9.56
N GLN A 168 -3.21 -1.85 -9.37
CA GLN A 168 -3.46 -0.79 -10.34
C GLN A 168 -2.19 -0.06 -10.79
N ILE A 169 -1.42 0.49 -9.84
CA ILE A 169 -0.18 1.22 -10.15
C ILE A 169 0.79 0.31 -10.91
N ARG A 170 0.95 -0.93 -10.44
CA ARG A 170 1.87 -1.94 -10.98
C ARG A 170 1.57 -2.24 -12.45
N ILE A 171 0.32 -2.59 -12.77
CA ILE A 171 -0.07 -2.93 -14.16
C ILE A 171 -0.07 -1.70 -15.07
N GLN A 172 -0.53 -0.52 -14.62
CA GLN A 172 -0.63 0.67 -15.46
C GLN A 172 0.75 1.19 -15.91
N PHE A 173 1.75 1.15 -15.02
CA PHE A 173 3.13 1.50 -15.38
C PHE A 173 3.83 0.36 -16.13
N GLY A 174 3.62 -0.90 -15.71
CA GLY A 174 4.18 -2.08 -16.37
C GLY A 174 3.76 -2.20 -17.84
N SER A 175 2.47 -2.01 -18.15
CA SER A 175 1.94 -2.07 -19.53
C SER A 175 2.52 -1.00 -20.46
N ARG A 176 3.02 0.11 -19.89
CA ARG A 176 3.67 1.21 -20.61
C ARG A 176 5.19 1.08 -20.67
N GLY A 177 5.72 -0.08 -20.28
CA GLY A 177 7.15 -0.31 -20.24
C GLY A 177 7.86 0.55 -19.20
N CYS A 178 7.22 0.96 -18.12
CA CYS A 178 7.87 1.65 -17.01
C CYS A 178 7.64 0.90 -15.69
N PRO A 179 7.93 -0.41 -15.61
CA PRO A 179 7.55 -1.21 -14.44
C PRO A 179 8.18 -0.68 -13.15
N VAL A 180 7.47 -0.91 -12.04
CA VAL A 180 8.01 -0.65 -10.70
C VAL A 180 9.23 -1.55 -10.46
N LEU A 181 10.31 -0.98 -9.92
CA LEU A 181 11.52 -1.71 -9.57
C LEU A 181 11.21 -2.86 -8.59
N GLY A 182 11.69 -4.06 -8.90
CA GLY A 182 11.40 -5.29 -8.15
C GLY A 182 10.14 -6.03 -8.60
N ASP A 183 9.30 -5.42 -9.45
CA ASP A 183 8.00 -5.99 -9.83
C ASP A 183 8.09 -6.94 -11.03
N LEU A 184 8.63 -8.13 -10.79
CA LEU A 184 8.79 -9.18 -11.80
C LEU A 184 7.46 -9.66 -12.41
N GLU A 185 6.33 -9.46 -11.70
CA GLU A 185 5.01 -9.88 -12.17
C GLU A 185 4.49 -9.00 -13.32
N TYR A 186 4.81 -7.70 -13.28
CA TYR A 186 4.34 -6.69 -14.26
C TYR A 186 5.47 -6.11 -15.11
N GLY A 187 6.49 -6.93 -15.40
CA GLY A 187 7.51 -6.63 -16.41
C GLY A 187 8.81 -6.03 -15.87
N GLY A 188 8.96 -5.90 -14.56
CA GLY A 188 10.24 -5.58 -13.92
C GLY A 188 11.29 -6.65 -14.22
N ARG A 189 12.56 -6.22 -14.29
CA ARG A 189 13.71 -7.08 -14.60
C ARG A 189 14.80 -6.99 -13.55
N GLN A 190 14.74 -5.97 -12.69
CA GLN A 190 15.69 -5.74 -11.62
C GLN A 190 15.03 -6.05 -10.29
N GLU A 191 15.79 -6.67 -9.39
CA GLU A 191 15.36 -6.86 -8.01
C GLU A 191 15.50 -5.55 -7.23
N PHE A 192 14.57 -5.28 -6.32
CA PHE A 192 14.74 -4.22 -5.33
C PHE A 192 15.43 -4.79 -4.09
N THR A 193 16.74 -4.59 -3.98
CA THR A 193 17.54 -5.10 -2.88
C THR A 193 17.77 -4.02 -1.82
N GLY A 194 17.77 -4.42 -0.55
CA GLY A 194 18.07 -3.53 0.59
C GLY A 194 16.88 -2.98 1.36
N ALA A 195 15.65 -3.19 0.90
CA ALA A 195 14.46 -2.93 1.73
C ALA A 195 14.21 -4.08 2.71
N PRO A 196 13.94 -3.81 4.00
CA PRO A 196 13.60 -4.86 4.95
C PRO A 196 12.30 -5.55 4.52
N THR A 197 12.33 -6.88 4.49
CA THR A 197 11.15 -7.73 4.33
C THR A 197 10.96 -8.56 5.59
N ILE A 198 9.71 -8.74 6.01
CA ILE A 198 9.37 -9.64 7.12
C ILE A 198 9.48 -11.10 6.67
N ASP A 199 9.42 -11.35 5.36
CA ASP A 199 9.43 -12.70 4.80
C ASP A 199 10.31 -12.70 3.55
N ASP A 200 11.53 -13.22 3.66
CA ASP A 200 12.54 -13.25 2.58
C ASP A 200 12.08 -14.05 1.35
N ARG A 201 11.04 -14.90 1.51
CA ARG A 201 10.40 -15.59 0.38
C ARG A 201 9.64 -14.63 -0.53
N PHE A 202 9.36 -13.41 -0.06
CA PHE A 202 8.62 -12.40 -0.79
C PHE A 202 9.50 -11.19 -1.02
N ARG A 203 9.74 -10.91 -2.30
CA ARG A 203 10.59 -9.81 -2.71
C ARG A 203 9.82 -8.49 -2.62
N PRO A 204 10.45 -7.44 -2.07
CA PRO A 204 9.84 -6.13 -2.04
C PRO A 204 9.79 -5.53 -3.45
N ILE A 205 8.84 -4.63 -3.65
CA ILE A 205 8.83 -3.73 -4.80
C ILE A 205 9.02 -2.30 -4.30
N ALA A 206 9.63 -1.45 -5.11
CA ALA A 206 9.81 -0.04 -4.79
C ALA A 206 8.51 0.76 -5.02
N LEU A 207 7.43 0.35 -4.34
CA LEU A 207 6.14 1.03 -4.29
C LEU A 207 5.75 1.24 -2.82
N HIS A 208 5.48 2.50 -2.47
CA HIS A 208 5.24 2.92 -1.10
C HIS A 208 4.01 3.83 -1.04
N ALA A 209 3.02 3.45 -0.23
CA ALA A 209 1.90 4.32 0.13
C ALA A 209 2.41 5.42 1.06
N ARG A 210 2.80 6.56 0.47
CA ARG A 210 3.48 7.66 1.17
C ARG A 210 2.55 8.40 2.11
N SER A 211 1.34 8.72 1.67
CA SER A 211 0.35 9.37 2.55
C SER A 211 -1.09 9.05 2.19
N LEU A 212 -1.94 9.19 3.21
CA LEU A 212 -3.39 9.13 3.12
C LEU A 212 -3.98 10.34 3.82
N THR A 213 -4.92 11.01 3.15
CA THR A 213 -5.76 12.03 3.78
C THR A 213 -7.18 11.50 3.84
N ILE A 214 -7.66 11.24 5.06
CA ILE A 214 -9.02 10.82 5.35
C ILE A 214 -9.78 11.97 6.01
N GLN A 215 -11.11 11.89 6.03
CA GLN A 215 -11.90 12.70 6.94
C GLN A 215 -12.01 11.95 8.27
N HIS A 216 -11.60 12.56 9.38
CA HIS A 216 -11.62 11.91 10.68
C HIS A 216 -13.05 11.45 11.03
N PRO A 217 -13.30 10.17 11.39
CA PRO A 217 -14.65 9.58 11.41
C PRO A 217 -15.55 10.06 12.56
N ILE A 218 -15.06 10.94 13.43
CA ILE A 218 -15.81 11.56 14.54
C ILE A 218 -15.88 13.09 14.36
N ARG A 219 -14.72 13.75 14.31
CA ARG A 219 -14.59 15.21 14.19
C ARG A 219 -14.87 15.77 12.80
N TYR A 220 -14.86 14.94 11.76
CA TYR A 220 -15.09 15.34 10.36
C TYR A 220 -14.08 16.35 9.78
N GLU A 221 -12.92 16.50 10.41
CA GLU A 221 -11.80 17.29 9.91
C GLU A 221 -10.84 16.43 9.07
N PRO A 222 -10.12 17.01 8.09
CA PRO A 222 -9.06 16.31 7.38
C PRO A 222 -7.97 15.82 8.34
N LEU A 223 -7.61 14.54 8.23
CA LEU A 223 -6.49 13.94 8.93
C LEU A 223 -5.53 13.37 7.88
N GLU A 224 -4.38 14.02 7.73
CA GLU A 224 -3.28 13.52 6.89
C GLU A 224 -2.35 12.64 7.72
N ILE A 225 -2.03 11.47 7.16
CA ILE A 225 -1.13 10.49 7.77
C ILE A 225 -0.05 10.18 6.75
N VAL A 226 1.21 10.41 7.14
CA VAL A 226 2.38 10.28 6.28
C VAL A 226 3.27 9.15 6.81
N ALA A 227 3.53 8.14 5.98
CA ALA A 227 4.44 7.03 6.31
C ALA A 227 5.83 7.32 5.75
N PRO A 228 6.92 7.30 6.56
CA PRO A 228 8.28 7.42 6.05
C PRO A 228 8.61 6.26 5.09
N PRO A 229 9.35 6.51 3.99
CA PRO A 229 9.87 5.44 3.15
C PRO A 229 10.69 4.46 4.00
N PRO A 230 10.60 3.15 3.75
CA PRO A 230 11.39 2.18 4.50
C PRO A 230 12.88 2.33 4.18
N ALA A 231 13.73 1.82 5.06
CA ALA A 231 15.16 1.68 4.79
C ALA A 231 15.41 0.98 3.43
N GLY A 232 16.50 1.32 2.75
CA GLY A 232 16.81 0.84 1.40
C GLY A 232 16.37 1.79 0.29
N TRP A 233 15.40 2.68 0.54
CA TRP A 233 15.02 3.73 -0.41
C TRP A 233 16.13 4.77 -0.61
N ASP A 234 16.93 5.03 0.41
CA ASP A 234 18.16 5.84 0.37
C ASP A 234 19.15 5.35 -0.70
N ARG A 235 19.21 4.03 -0.92
CA ARG A 235 20.11 3.40 -1.90
C ARG A 235 19.65 3.51 -3.35
N LEU A 236 18.43 4.02 -3.59
CA LEU A 236 17.90 4.25 -4.94
C LEU A 236 18.62 5.39 -5.66
N GLY A 237 19.38 6.22 -4.94
CA GLY A 237 20.23 7.25 -5.53
C GLY A 237 19.50 8.54 -5.91
N PHE A 238 18.40 8.86 -5.23
CA PHE A 238 17.63 10.09 -5.42
C PHE A 238 17.95 11.20 -4.39
N GLY A 239 18.82 10.94 -3.41
CA GLY A 239 19.17 11.91 -2.36
C GLY A 239 18.01 12.19 -1.39
N MET A 240 17.32 11.13 -0.96
CA MET A 240 16.22 11.17 0.01
C MET A 240 16.69 10.95 1.43
#